data_AF-A0A7S3GV72-F1
#
_entry.id   AF-A0A7S3GV72-F1
#
_cell.length_a   1.000
_cell.length_b   1.000
_cell.length_c   1.000
_cell.angle_alpha   90.00
_cell.angle_beta   90.00
_cell.angle_gamma   90.00
#
_symmetry.space_group_name_H-M   'P 1'
#
loop_
_entity.id
_entity.type
_entity.pdbx_description
1 polymer ?
#
loop_
_entity_poly.entity_id
_entity_poly.type
_entity_poly.pdbx_seq_one_letter_code
_entity_poly.pdbx_strand_id
1 'polypeptide(L)'
;KEYVAYRDVGGKYDAAAEQYALLAGKDMQLANELTRFQNQYALEGNQGQANEFKGQAKHLVKQIGGEEKLAKEYHSMAKRIDAELPKIYDMANEAATYAAYTQNPKGAVADFQLLPFTVAP
;
A
#
# COMPACT_ATOMS: atom_id res chain seq x y z
N LYS A 1 -9.92 -2.77 -16.59
CA LYS A 1 -9.88 -1.40 -15.99
C LYS A 1 -9.87 -1.48 -14.47
N GLU A 2 -10.73 -2.30 -13.85
CA GLU A 2 -10.76 -2.47 -12.37
C GLU A 2 -9.47 -3.07 -11.78
N TYR A 3 -8.87 -4.09 -12.40
CA TYR A 3 -7.59 -4.67 -11.94
C TYR A 3 -6.47 -3.61 -11.79
N VAL A 4 -6.35 -2.71 -12.76
CA VAL A 4 -5.36 -1.62 -12.74
C VAL A 4 -5.68 -0.63 -11.63
N ALA A 5 -6.95 -0.35 -11.37
CA ALA A 5 -7.38 0.52 -10.28
C ALA A 5 -7.08 -0.09 -8.89
N TYR A 6 -7.30 -1.39 -8.70
CA TYR A 6 -6.96 -2.06 -7.43
C TYR A 6 -5.46 -2.10 -7.17
N ARG A 7 -4.66 -2.36 -8.20
CA ARG A 7 -3.20 -2.29 -8.10
C ARG A 7 -2.70 -0.87 -7.78
N ASP A 8 -3.29 0.16 -8.40
CA ASP A 8 -2.97 1.56 -8.11
C ASP A 8 -3.32 1.95 -6.66
N VAL A 9 -4.46 1.46 -6.15
CA VAL A 9 -4.86 1.66 -4.75
C VAL A 9 -3.90 0.95 -3.80
N GLY A 10 -3.52 -0.31 -4.07
CA GLY A 10 -2.52 -1.04 -3.28
C GLY A 10 -1.18 -0.30 -3.19
N GLY A 11 -0.69 0.22 -4.32
CA GLY A 11 0.53 1.04 -4.37
C GLY A 11 0.43 2.34 -3.55
N LYS A 12 -0.74 2.98 -3.49
CA LYS A 12 -0.96 4.16 -2.62
C LYS A 12 -0.91 3.82 -1.14
N TYR A 13 -1.46 2.68 -0.74
CA TYR A 13 -1.37 2.21 0.65
C TYR A 13 0.07 1.90 1.05
N ASP A 14 0.84 1.25 0.18
CA ASP A 14 2.24 0.93 0.45
C ASP A 14 3.11 2.20 0.52
N ALA A 15 2.94 3.14 -0.42
CA ALA A 15 3.62 4.43 -0.40
C ALA A 15 3.29 5.25 0.86
N ALA A 16 2.04 5.24 1.32
CA ALA A 16 1.65 5.88 2.58
C ALA A 16 2.33 5.21 3.79
N ALA A 17 2.41 3.87 3.79
CA ALA A 17 3.11 3.14 4.84
C ALA A 17 4.60 3.52 4.93
N GLU A 18 5.28 3.60 3.79
CA GLU A 18 6.69 4.04 3.73
C GLU A 18 6.87 5.48 4.23
N GLN A 19 5.96 6.38 3.88
CA GLN A 19 6.00 7.77 4.36
C GLN A 19 5.86 7.87 5.87
N TYR A 20 4.91 7.14 6.47
CA TYR A 20 4.76 7.09 7.93
C TYR A 20 5.98 6.47 8.62
N ALA A 21 6.58 5.44 8.03
CA ALA A 21 7.81 4.85 8.56
C ALA A 21 8.99 5.84 8.49
N LEU A 22 9.09 6.63 7.41
CA LEU A 22 10.14 7.63 7.23
C LEU A 22 9.97 8.83 8.18
N LEU A 23 8.72 9.27 8.41
CA LEU A 23 8.40 10.27 9.42
C LEU A 23 8.79 9.79 10.82
N ALA A 24 8.37 8.58 11.20
CA ALA A 24 8.73 7.97 12.48
C ALA A 24 10.25 7.91 12.69
N GLY A 25 11.01 7.60 11.63
CA GLY A 25 12.47 7.60 11.67
C GLY A 25 13.09 9.00 11.89
N LYS A 26 12.58 10.03 11.21
CA LYS A 26 13.02 11.43 11.38
C LYS A 26 12.70 11.95 12.77
N ASP A 27 11.49 11.68 13.24
CA ASP A 27 11.07 12.05 14.59
C ASP A 27 11.94 11.33 15.62
N MET A 28 12.26 10.04 15.42
CA MET A 28 13.18 9.34 16.33
C MET A 28 14.55 10.01 16.41
N GLN A 29 15.08 10.52 15.29
CA GLN A 29 16.35 11.28 15.30
C GLN A 29 16.22 12.56 16.13
N LEU A 30 15.15 13.33 15.91
CA LEU A 30 14.90 14.55 16.68
C LEU A 30 14.68 14.27 18.17
N ALA A 31 13.94 13.21 18.54
CA ALA A 31 13.75 12.80 19.93
C ALA A 31 15.08 12.47 20.63
N ASN A 32 16.00 11.82 19.91
CA ASN A 32 17.34 11.53 20.41
C ASN A 32 18.17 12.81 20.61
N GLU A 33 18.08 13.78 19.70
CA GLU A 33 18.73 15.09 19.86
C GLU A 33 18.18 15.87 21.05
N LEU A 34 16.85 15.92 21.20
CA LEU A 34 16.20 16.54 22.36
C LEU A 34 16.64 15.88 23.68
N THR A 35 16.82 14.56 23.67
CA THR A 35 17.34 13.83 24.85
C THR A 35 18.80 14.21 25.14
N ARG A 36 19.62 14.46 24.12
CA ARG A 36 21.00 14.96 24.31
C ARG A 36 21.00 16.36 24.94
N PHE A 37 20.18 17.28 24.44
CA PHE A 37 20.05 18.62 25.03
C PHE A 37 19.53 18.54 26.46
N GLN A 38 18.54 17.70 26.72
CA GLN A 38 18.03 17.44 28.06
C GLN A 38 19.13 17.01 29.03
N ASN A 39 20.02 16.12 28.60
CA ASN A 39 21.15 15.68 29.42
C ASN A 39 22.18 16.80 29.62
N GLN A 40 22.49 17.56 28.56
CA GLN A 40 23.41 18.70 28.64
C GLN A 40 22.93 19.75 29.65
N TYR A 41 21.69 20.22 29.52
CA TYR A 41 21.15 21.22 30.44
C TYR A 41 21.02 20.70 31.87
N ALA A 42 20.76 19.40 32.05
CA ALA A 42 20.78 18.80 33.39
C ALA A 42 22.18 18.85 34.02
N LEU A 43 23.24 18.59 33.25
CA LEU A 43 24.63 18.66 33.70
C LEU A 43 25.08 20.10 33.99
N GLU A 44 24.58 21.07 33.23
CA GLU A 44 24.81 22.51 33.46
C GLU A 44 24.01 23.06 34.66
N GLY A 45 23.20 22.22 35.32
CA GLY A 45 22.34 22.61 36.44
C GLY A 45 21.07 23.36 36.04
N ASN A 46 20.84 23.57 34.73
CA ASN A 46 19.64 24.20 34.19
C ASN A 46 18.48 23.17 34.08
N GLN A 47 17.92 22.82 35.23
CA GLN A 47 16.81 21.85 35.32
C GLN A 47 15.55 22.32 34.58
N GLY A 48 15.34 23.63 34.41
CA GLY A 48 14.21 24.18 33.67
C GLY A 48 14.23 23.75 32.21
N GLN A 49 15.32 24.06 31.50
CA GLN A 49 15.47 23.65 30.10
C GLN A 49 15.59 22.13 29.95
N ALA A 50 16.27 21.45 30.87
CA ALA A 50 16.34 19.99 30.85
C ALA A 50 14.94 19.35 30.86
N ASN A 51 14.04 19.84 31.72
CA ASN A 51 12.67 19.33 31.80
C ASN A 51 11.84 19.68 30.56
N GLU A 52 12.06 20.84 29.95
CA GLU A 52 11.41 21.23 28.71
C GLU A 52 11.77 20.26 27.57
N PHE A 53 13.07 20.04 27.33
CA PHE A 53 13.53 19.09 26.32
C PHE A 53 13.11 17.65 26.61
N LYS A 54 13.05 17.26 27.89
CA LYS A 54 12.49 15.96 28.33
C LYS A 54 11.04 15.82 27.90
N GLY A 55 10.24 16.88 28.10
CA GLY A 55 8.83 16.93 27.73
C GLY A 55 8.66 16.78 26.22
N GLN A 56 9.40 17.57 25.44
CA GLN A 56 9.37 17.54 23.98
C GLN A 56 9.77 16.15 23.44
N ALA A 57 10.88 15.58 23.92
CA ALA A 57 11.33 14.25 23.52
C ALA A 57 10.27 13.16 23.79
N LYS A 58 9.65 13.17 24.98
CA LYS A 58 8.57 12.24 25.31
C LYS A 58 7.35 12.40 24.41
N HIS A 59 6.99 13.64 24.08
CA HIS A 59 5.83 13.92 23.24
C HIS A 59 6.06 13.37 21.83
N LEU A 60 7.28 13.54 21.31
CA LEU A 60 7.69 13.04 20.01
C LEU A 60 7.70 11.50 19.98
N VAL A 61 8.27 10.85 21.00
CA VAL A 61 8.24 9.38 21.13
C VAL A 61 6.81 8.82 21.11
N LYS A 62 5.85 9.53 21.70
CA LYS A 62 4.44 9.14 21.64
C LYS A 62 3.86 9.29 20.23
N GLN A 63 4.24 10.33 19.48
CA GLN A 63 3.82 10.53 18.09
C GLN A 63 4.38 9.42 17.19
N ILE A 64 5.67 9.12 17.33
CA ILE A 64 6.35 8.02 16.61
C ILE A 64 5.59 6.70 16.77
N GLY A 65 5.18 6.35 17.99
CA GLY A 65 4.40 5.13 18.23
C GLY A 65 3.05 5.08 17.48
N GLY A 66 2.42 6.24 17.26
CA GLY A 66 1.23 6.38 16.44
C GLY A 66 1.52 6.23 14.95
N GLU A 67 2.60 6.84 14.47
CA GLU A 67 3.04 6.76 13.07
C GLU A 67 3.47 5.35 12.68
N GLU A 68 4.23 4.66 13.52
CA GLU A 68 4.59 3.25 13.30
C GLU A 68 3.37 2.35 13.24
N LYS A 69 2.35 2.63 14.05
CA LYS A 69 1.08 1.90 14.02
C LYS A 69 0.35 2.13 12.70
N LEU A 70 0.24 3.38 12.25
CA LEU A 70 -0.34 3.71 10.95
C LEU A 70 0.43 3.04 9.83
N ALA A 71 1.77 3.12 9.81
CA ALA A 71 2.60 2.46 8.82
C ALA A 71 2.28 0.95 8.71
N LYS A 72 2.15 0.25 9.85
CA LYS A 72 1.77 -1.17 9.89
C LYS A 72 0.37 -1.43 9.36
N GLU A 73 -0.60 -0.58 9.70
CA GLU A 73 -1.99 -0.69 9.22
C GLU A 73 -2.09 -0.50 7.70
N TYR A 74 -1.42 0.53 7.16
CA TYR A 74 -1.38 0.81 5.72
C TYR A 74 -0.67 -0.32 4.95
N HIS A 75 0.46 -0.82 5.46
CA HIS A 75 1.17 -1.93 4.83
C HIS A 75 0.36 -3.25 4.88
N SER A 76 -0.36 -3.50 5.97
CA SER A 76 -1.28 -4.65 6.07
C SER A 76 -2.42 -4.54 5.05
N MET A 77 -2.95 -3.35 4.83
CA MET A 77 -3.98 -3.12 3.81
C MET A 77 -3.44 -3.36 2.40
N ALA A 78 -2.25 -2.86 2.08
CA ALA A 78 -1.58 -3.11 0.80
C ALA A 78 -1.44 -4.63 0.54
N LYS A 79 -0.95 -5.38 1.53
CA LYS A 79 -0.85 -6.86 1.45
C LYS A 79 -2.19 -7.55 1.24
N ARG A 80 -3.26 -7.08 1.86
CA ARG A 80 -4.61 -7.64 1.64
C ARG A 80 -5.08 -7.39 0.22
N ILE A 81 -4.84 -6.20 -0.33
CA ILE A 81 -5.19 -5.88 -1.72
C ILE A 81 -4.39 -6.78 -2.68
N ASP A 82 -3.10 -6.95 -2.45
CA ASP A 82 -2.24 -7.82 -3.26
C ASP A 82 -2.66 -9.30 -3.19
N ALA A 83 -3.12 -9.77 -2.03
CA ALA A 83 -3.60 -11.14 -1.88
C ALA A 83 -4.94 -11.42 -2.57
N GLU A 84 -5.82 -10.42 -2.67
CA GLU A 84 -7.14 -10.56 -3.30
C GLU A 84 -7.14 -10.25 -4.81
N LEU A 85 -6.14 -9.50 -5.29
CA LEU A 85 -5.97 -9.14 -6.71
C LEU A 85 -6.00 -10.36 -7.68
N PRO A 86 -5.33 -11.50 -7.39
CA PRO A 86 -5.41 -12.69 -8.22
C PRO A 86 -6.82 -13.26 -8.32
N LYS A 87 -7.55 -13.34 -7.20
CA LYS A 87 -8.92 -13.86 -7.19
C LYS A 87 -9.87 -12.98 -8.02
N ILE A 88 -9.70 -11.66 -7.95
CA ILE A 88 -10.45 -10.71 -8.77
C ILE A 88 -10.14 -10.93 -10.26
N TYR A 89 -8.88 -11.19 -10.60
CA TYR A 89 -8.48 -11.49 -11.97
C TYR A 89 -9.07 -12.81 -12.47
N ASP A 90 -9.05 -13.85 -11.64
CA ASP A 90 -9.62 -15.18 -11.97
C ASP A 90 -11.13 -15.09 -12.17
N MET A 91 -11.86 -14.43 -11.26
CA MET A 91 -13.30 -14.17 -11.43
C MET A 91 -13.61 -13.35 -12.69
N ALA A 92 -12.78 -12.37 -13.03
CA ALA A 92 -12.94 -11.60 -14.26
C ALA A 92 -12.73 -12.48 -15.51
N ASN A 93 -11.78 -13.42 -15.49
CA ASN A 93 -11.56 -14.38 -16.58
C ASN A 93 -12.69 -15.40 -16.69
N GLU A 94 -13.20 -15.92 -15.57
CA GLU A 94 -14.36 -16.81 -15.55
C GLU A 94 -15.61 -16.09 -16.08
N ALA A 95 -15.84 -14.85 -15.66
CA ALA A 95 -16.92 -14.03 -16.19
C ALA A 95 -16.76 -13.75 -17.69
N ALA A 96 -15.54 -13.48 -18.16
CA ALA A 96 -15.25 -13.26 -19.57
C ALA A 96 -15.44 -14.53 -20.42
N THR A 97 -14.99 -15.69 -19.92
CA THR A 97 -15.17 -16.98 -20.60
C THR A 97 -16.65 -17.40 -20.62
N TYR A 98 -17.39 -17.18 -19.54
CA TYR A 98 -18.84 -17.38 -19.51
C TYR A 98 -19.59 -16.42 -20.44
N ALA A 99 -19.21 -15.14 -20.48
CA ALA A 99 -19.76 -14.17 -21.43
C ALA A 99 -19.49 -14.57 -22.89
N ALA A 100 -18.27 -15.02 -23.20
CA ALA A 100 -17.94 -15.55 -24.53
C ALA A 100 -18.76 -16.80 -24.89
N TYR A 101 -18.94 -17.72 -23.94
CA TYR A 101 -19.80 -18.90 -24.10
C TYR A 101 -21.26 -18.51 -24.31
N THR A 102 -21.82 -17.57 -23.55
CA THR A 102 -23.22 -17.15 -23.75
C THR A 102 -23.44 -16.44 -25.08
N GLN A 103 -22.43 -15.73 -25.60
CA GLN A 103 -22.48 -15.11 -26.93
C GLN A 103 -22.30 -16.12 -28.08
N ASN A 104 -21.49 -17.17 -27.88
CA ASN A 104 -21.28 -18.22 -28.86
C ASN A 104 -21.22 -19.62 -28.20
N PRO A 105 -22.37 -20.16 -27.74
CA PRO A 105 -22.38 -21.37 -26.92
C PRO A 105 -22.02 -22.64 -27.71
N LYS A 106 -22.06 -22.56 -29.04
CA LYS A 106 -21.69 -23.65 -29.95
C LYS A 106 -20.26 -23.55 -30.46
N GLY A 107 -19.51 -22.49 -30.09
CA GLY A 107 -18.18 -22.22 -30.65
C GLY A 107 -18.19 -22.10 -32.17
N ALA A 108 -19.31 -21.66 -32.75
CA ALA A 108 -19.47 -21.56 -34.19
C ALA A 108 -18.50 -20.52 -34.75
N VAL A 109 -17.66 -20.94 -35.70
CA VAL A 109 -16.82 -20.03 -36.48
C VAL A 109 -17.72 -19.16 -37.33
N ALA A 110 -17.47 -17.85 -37.39
CA ALA A 110 -18.33 -16.94 -38.14
C ALA A 110 -18.30 -17.30 -39.64
N ASP A 111 -19.46 -17.30 -40.31
CA ASP A 111 -19.62 -17.81 -41.68
C ASP A 111 -18.64 -17.23 -42.72
N PHE A 112 -18.12 -16.01 -42.52
CA PHE A 112 -17.11 -15.42 -43.40
C PHE A 112 -15.72 -16.08 -43.30
N GLN A 113 -15.48 -16.90 -42.28
CA GLN A 113 -14.26 -17.69 -42.09
C GLN A 113 -14.38 -19.10 -42.69
N LEU A 114 -15.60 -19.53 -43.03
CA LEU A 114 -15.86 -20.73 -43.80
C LEU A 114 -15.84 -20.36 -45.28
N LEU A 115 -14.65 -20.09 -45.84
CA LEU A 115 -14.51 -20.00 -47.29
C LEU A 115 -14.77 -21.40 -47.88
N PRO A 116 -15.84 -21.62 -48.67
CA PRO A 116 -15.99 -22.88 -49.37
C PRO A 116 -14.92 -22.92 -50.46
N PHE A 117 -13.84 -23.65 -50.25
CA PHE A 117 -12.98 -24.06 -51.36
C PHE A 117 -13.82 -25.03 -52.20
N THR A 118 -14.45 -24.50 -53.24
CA THR A 118 -15.01 -25.32 -54.30
C THR A 118 -13.83 -25.84 -55.10
N VAL A 119 -13.54 -27.14 -54.99
CA VAL A 119 -12.68 -27.82 -55.96
C VAL A 119 -13.48 -27.85 -57.26
N ALA A 120 -13.19 -26.92 -58.16
CA ALA A 120 -13.74 -26.92 -59.51
C ALA A 120 -12.94 -27.91 -60.39
N PRO A 121 -13.59 -28.51 -61.40
CA PRO A 121 -14.02 -29.93 -61.46
C PRO A 121 -12.91 -30.97 -61.62
#